data_AF-A0A843U1C9-F1
#
_entry.id   AF-A0A843U1C9-F1
#
_cell.length_a   1.000
_cell.length_b   1.000
_cell.length_c   1.000
_cell.angle_alpha   90.00
_cell.angle_beta   90.00
_cell.angle_gamma   90.00
#
_symmetry.space_group_name_H-M   'P 1'
#
loop_
_entity.id
_entity.type
_entity.pdbx_description
1 polymer ?
#
loop_
_entity_poly.entity_id
_entity_poly.type
_entity_poly.pdbx_seq_one_letter_code
_entity_poly.pdbx_strand_id
1 'polypeptide(L)'
;MKEKEFHVYDSLRNKDRRDIPQYVEEVRSYMKGKHIDAKNWSLRYPDPCPQQGSGDDYVIFTYKYMECLARRDTQCLPFSQDDLPTV
;
A
#
# COMPACT_ATOMS: atom_id res chain seq x y z
N MET A 1 -0.26 -20.69 11.26
CA MET A 1 -1.03 -20.06 10.17
C MET A 1 -0.35 -18.75 9.82
N LYS A 2 -0.23 -18.37 8.54
CA LYS A 2 0.25 -17.02 8.21
C LYS A 2 -0.83 -16.02 8.61
N GLU A 3 -0.48 -15.05 9.45
CA GLU A 3 -1.33 -13.88 9.68
C GLU A 3 -1.55 -13.18 8.35
N LYS A 4 -2.80 -12.80 8.07
CA LYS A 4 -3.13 -12.03 6.87
C LYS A 4 -3.07 -10.56 7.24
N GLU A 5 -2.43 -9.79 6.39
CA GLU A 5 -2.20 -8.37 6.62
C GLU A 5 -2.33 -7.60 5.31
N PHE A 6 -2.71 -6.33 5.43
CA PHE A 6 -2.72 -5.36 4.36
C PHE A 6 -1.52 -4.43 4.56
N HIS A 7 -0.67 -4.31 3.53
CA HIS A 7 0.40 -3.32 3.51
C HIS A 7 -0.09 -2.08 2.77
N VAL A 8 -0.06 -0.93 3.43
CA VAL A 8 -0.52 0.35 2.90
C VAL A 8 0.70 1.22 2.58
N TYR A 9 0.92 1.46 1.29
CA TYR A 9 1.96 2.34 0.78
C TYR A 9 1.34 3.69 0.42
N ASP A 10 1.73 4.73 1.16
CA ASP A 10 1.25 6.10 0.99
C ASP A 10 2.46 7.05 1.08
N SER A 11 2.74 7.75 -0.02
CA SER A 11 3.83 8.72 -0.15
C SER A 11 3.57 10.04 0.55
N LEU A 12 2.33 10.27 1.02
CA LEU A 12 1.91 11.48 1.71
C LEU A 12 1.67 11.27 3.21
N ARG A 13 1.71 10.02 3.72
CA ARG A 13 1.39 9.67 5.13
C ARG A 13 0.07 10.26 5.64
N ASN A 14 -0.89 10.51 4.76
CA ASN A 14 -1.96 11.45 5.04
C ASN A 14 -3.24 10.80 5.56
N LYS A 15 -3.42 9.47 5.45
CA LYS A 15 -4.66 8.82 5.89
C LYS A 15 -4.47 7.44 6.51
N ASP A 16 -5.12 7.28 7.65
CA ASP A 16 -5.39 5.96 8.23
C ASP A 16 -6.48 5.25 7.43
N ARG A 17 -6.12 4.10 6.84
CA ARG A 17 -6.92 3.32 5.89
C ARG A 17 -7.62 2.11 6.54
N ARG A 18 -8.17 2.32 7.74
CA ARG A 18 -9.04 1.34 8.43
C ARG A 18 -10.29 0.92 7.63
N ASP A 19 -10.60 1.62 6.54
CA ASP A 19 -11.65 1.27 5.57
C ASP A 19 -11.30 0.05 4.69
N ILE A 20 -10.01 -0.24 4.45
CA ILE A 20 -9.58 -1.28 3.50
C ILE A 20 -10.11 -2.67 3.83
N PRO A 21 -10.03 -3.17 5.09
CA PRO A 21 -10.53 -4.50 5.42
C PRO A 21 -12.01 -4.67 5.08
N GLN A 22 -12.86 -3.70 5.46
CA GLN A 22 -14.30 -3.74 5.19
C GLN A 22 -14.56 -3.75 3.67
N TYR A 23 -13.90 -2.88 2.91
CA TYR A 23 -14.04 -2.84 1.45
C TYR A 23 -13.71 -4.20 0.80
N VAL A 24 -12.66 -4.87 1.28
CA VAL A 24 -12.26 -6.18 0.75
C VAL A 24 -13.27 -7.28 1.08
N GLU A 25 -13.91 -7.25 2.26
CA GLU A 25 -15.03 -8.15 2.58
C GLU A 25 -16.20 -7.98 1.62
N GLU A 26 -16.60 -6.72 1.39
CA GLU A 26 -17.71 -6.36 0.50
C GLU A 26 -17.45 -6.81 -0.93
N VAL A 27 -16.27 -6.50 -1.48
CA VAL A 27 -15.88 -6.89 -2.84
C VAL A 27 -15.81 -8.42 -2.97
N ARG A 28 -15.26 -9.13 -1.97
CA ARG A 28 -15.17 -10.60 -2.00
C ARG A 28 -16.55 -11.25 -1.97
N SER A 29 -17.43 -10.74 -1.11
CA SER A 29 -18.82 -11.19 -0.98
C SER A 29 -19.56 -11.00 -2.30
N TYR A 30 -19.48 -9.79 -2.88
CA TYR A 30 -20.12 -9.45 -4.15
C TYR A 30 -19.61 -10.29 -5.33
N MET A 31 -18.29 -10.41 -5.49
CA MET A 31 -17.70 -11.03 -6.68
C MET A 31 -17.69 -12.57 -6.65
N LYS A 32 -17.62 -13.17 -5.45
CA LYS A 32 -17.38 -14.62 -5.30
C LYS A 32 -18.45 -15.34 -4.48
N GLY A 33 -19.45 -14.62 -3.97
CA GLY A 33 -20.48 -15.18 -3.08
C GLY A 33 -19.91 -15.77 -1.78
N LYS A 34 -18.68 -15.41 -1.43
CA LYS A 34 -17.95 -15.95 -0.27
C LYS A 34 -17.64 -14.85 0.70
N HIS A 35 -18.19 -14.97 1.90
CA HIS A 35 -17.81 -14.12 3.01
C HIS A 35 -16.38 -14.45 3.47
N ILE A 36 -15.61 -13.42 3.73
CA ILE A 36 -14.32 -13.50 4.43
C ILE A 36 -14.40 -12.55 5.62
N ASP A 37 -13.80 -12.96 6.73
CA ASP A 37 -13.54 -12.08 7.86
C ASP A 37 -12.16 -11.46 7.67
N ALA A 38 -12.13 -10.26 7.10
CA ALA A 38 -10.94 -9.44 6.91
C ALA A 38 -10.79 -8.39 8.03
N LYS A 39 -11.83 -8.13 8.84
CA LYS A 39 -11.77 -7.21 10.00
C LYS A 39 -10.66 -7.54 10.98
N ASN A 40 -10.32 -8.83 11.12
CA ASN A 40 -9.25 -9.30 12.00
C ASN A 40 -7.85 -9.27 11.33
N TRP A 41 -7.73 -8.83 10.08
CA TRP A 41 -6.45 -8.71 9.40
C TRP A 41 -5.80 -7.38 9.79
N SER A 42 -4.49 -7.41 10.04
CA SER A 42 -3.76 -6.22 10.44
C SER A 42 -3.51 -5.29 9.27
N LEU A 43 -3.47 -3.99 9.55
CA LEU A 43 -2.99 -2.96 8.64
C LEU A 43 -1.55 -2.62 9.02
N ARG A 44 -0.63 -2.76 8.08
CA ARG A 44 0.77 -2.34 8.23
C ARG A 44 1.05 -1.17 7.33
N TYR A 45 1.67 -0.17 7.91
CA TYR A 45 2.29 0.94 7.19
C TYR A 45 3.79 0.70 7.25
N PRO A 46 4.43 0.30 6.14
CA PRO A 46 5.86 0.02 6.13
C PRO A 46 6.66 1.24 6.61
N ASP A 47 7.69 1.00 7.41
CA ASP A 47 8.63 2.02 7.86
C ASP A 47 10.06 1.43 7.79
N PRO A 48 10.98 2.04 7.02
CA PRO A 48 10.83 3.27 6.24
C PRO A 48 9.94 3.09 4.99
N CYS A 49 9.14 4.11 4.67
CA CYS A 49 8.43 4.25 3.40
C CYS A 49 8.83 5.59 2.76
N PRO A 50 9.44 5.60 1.56
CA PRO A 50 9.79 6.81 0.82
C PRO A 50 8.59 7.75 0.71
N GLN A 51 8.82 9.05 0.91
CA GLN A 51 7.76 10.07 0.88
C GLN A 51 8.02 11.04 -0.27
N GLN A 52 6.93 11.56 -0.85
CA GLN A 52 7.04 12.63 -1.85
C GLN A 52 7.32 13.97 -1.17
N GLY A 53 8.17 14.78 -1.79
CA GLY A 53 8.45 16.16 -1.38
C GLY A 53 7.49 17.18 -1.99
N SER A 54 6.90 16.85 -3.16
CA SER A 54 5.91 17.68 -3.86
C SER A 54 4.54 16.99 -3.89
N GLY A 55 3.45 17.75 -4.05
CA GLY A 55 2.09 17.18 -4.13
C GLY A 55 1.81 16.34 -5.38
N ASP A 56 2.56 16.57 -6.46
CA ASP A 56 2.23 16.05 -7.80
C ASP A 56 2.88 14.70 -8.09
N ASP A 57 3.88 14.29 -7.32
CA ASP A 57 4.64 13.06 -7.56
C ASP A 57 3.95 11.77 -7.07
N TYR A 58 2.75 11.86 -6.48
CA TYR A 58 2.06 10.71 -5.88
C TYR A 58 1.83 9.55 -6.87
N VAL A 59 1.62 9.87 -8.14
CA VAL A 59 1.46 8.87 -9.22
C VAL A 59 2.76 8.10 -9.43
N ILE A 60 3.89 8.81 -9.44
CA ILE A 60 5.20 8.18 -9.68
C ILE A 60 5.60 7.32 -8.49
N PHE A 61 5.39 7.81 -7.26
CA PHE A 61 5.60 7.01 -6.05
C PHE A 61 4.74 5.74 -6.05
N THR A 62 3.47 5.83 -6.48
CA THR A 62 2.59 4.66 -6.62
C THR A 62 3.18 3.62 -7.56
N TYR A 63 3.67 4.02 -8.73
CA TYR A 63 4.32 3.11 -9.67
C TYR A 63 5.62 2.52 -9.11
N LYS A 64 6.44 3.32 -8.42
CA LYS A 64 7.69 2.86 -7.80
C LYS A 64 7.45 1.84 -6.68
N TYR A 65 6.43 2.04 -5.86
CA TYR A 65 6.01 1.03 -4.89
C TYR A 65 5.62 -0.28 -5.59
N MET A 66 4.77 -0.23 -6.62
CA MET A 66 4.34 -1.42 -7.36
C MET A 66 5.52 -2.15 -8.01
N GLU A 67 6.46 -1.41 -8.59
CA GLU A 67 7.69 -1.96 -9.18
C GLU A 67 8.51 -2.75 -8.16
N CYS A 68 8.75 -2.19 -6.97
CA CYS A 68 9.50 -2.86 -5.90
C CYS A 68 8.76 -4.10 -5.37
N LEU A 69 7.45 -3.98 -5.15
CA LEU A 69 6.61 -5.07 -4.66
C LEU A 69 6.53 -6.24 -5.63
N ALA A 70 6.43 -5.96 -6.93
CA ALA A 70 6.41 -6.98 -7.97
C ALA A 70 7.71 -7.80 -8.01
N ARG A 71 8.85 -7.18 -7.68
CA ARG A 71 10.16 -7.83 -7.57
C ARG A 71 10.32 -8.66 -6.30
N ARG A 72 9.30 -8.70 -5.42
CA ARG A 72 9.34 -9.28 -4.06
C ARG A 72 10.40 -8.64 -3.15
N ASP A 73 10.84 -7.43 -3.49
CA ASP A 73 11.74 -6.65 -2.66
C ASP A 73 10.90 -5.81 -1.68
N THR A 74 10.17 -6.49 -0.80
CA THR A 74 9.20 -5.85 0.09
C THR A 74 9.83 -5.26 1.35
N GLN A 75 11.15 -5.45 1.55
CA GLN A 75 11.86 -5.03 2.76
C GLN A 75 12.70 -3.78 2.53
N CYS A 76 13.00 -3.42 1.28
CA CYS A 76 13.67 -2.20 0.93
C CYS A 76 12.91 -1.54 -0.21
N LEU A 77 12.48 -0.29 -0.02
CA LEU A 77 12.04 0.56 -1.12
C LEU A 77 13.24 1.46 -1.47
N PRO A 78 14.13 1.07 -2.39
CA PRO A 78 15.41 1.72 -2.62
C PRO A 78 15.26 2.96 -3.52
N PHE A 79 14.32 3.84 -3.18
CA PHE A 79 14.09 5.07 -3.91
C PHE A 79 13.62 6.18 -2.96
N SER A 80 13.70 7.40 -3.45
CA SER A 80 13.38 8.63 -2.73
C SER A 80 12.85 9.67 -3.72
N GLN A 81 12.48 10.84 -3.21
CA GLN A 81 12.11 11.98 -4.05
C GLN A 81 13.25 12.39 -4.99
N ASP A 82 14.50 12.26 -4.56
CA ASP A 82 15.68 12.70 -5.31
C ASP A 82 15.97 11.81 -6.54
N ASP A 83 15.39 10.60 -6.57
CA ASP A 83 15.49 9.68 -7.71
C ASP A 83 14.48 10.01 -8.82
N LEU A 84 13.55 10.94 -8.57
CA LEU A 84 12.55 11.36 -9.54
C LEU A 84 13.11 12.46 -10.46
N PRO A 85 12.74 12.47 -11.75
CA PRO A 85 13.12 13.54 -12.66
C PRO A 85 12.55 14.87 -12.17
N THR A 86 13.39 15.89 -12.05
CA THR A 86 12.94 17.27 -11.80
C THR A 86 12.26 17.82 -13.04
N VAL A 87 11.04 18.34 -12.89
CA VAL A 87 10.37 19.12 -13.94
C VAL A 87 10.97 20.51 -14.05
#